data_AF-R6TGT9-F1
#
_entry.id   AF-R6TGT9-F1
#
_cell.length_a   1.000
_cell.length_b   1.000
_cell.length_c   1.000
_cell.angle_alpha   90.00
_cell.angle_beta   90.00
_cell.angle_gamma   90.00
#
_symmetry.space_group_name_H-M   'P 1'
#
loop_
_entity.id
_entity.type
_entity.pdbx_description
1 polymer ?
#
loop_
_entity_poly.entity_id
_entity_poly.type
_entity_poly.pdbx_seq_one_letter_code
_entity_poly.pdbx_strand_id
1 'polypeptide(L)'
;MKKDILAVFGIILLIAAVINGTNIQSVDEYYLTHIDDITPESETVIISIRCGTVLDNYDDLDPALKSEEFVPADGVILPPTEYVLRPGDTVFDILDRAVRYNRIQMEYMGADKNSYGSVYIQGIHYLYEFSCGPLSGWMYRVDGEFPNFGCSKYRLKDGQVIEWVYTCDLGKDVGCEWKEEGAAK
;
A
#
# COMPACT_ATOMS: atom_id res chain seq x y z
N MET A 1 31.43 -43.59 -15.39
CA MET A 1 31.86 -42.53 -14.45
C MET A 1 32.21 -41.21 -15.13
N LYS A 2 33.29 -41.07 -15.94
CA LYS A 2 33.65 -39.77 -16.54
C LYS A 2 32.61 -39.19 -17.53
N LYS A 3 31.98 -40.06 -18.33
CA LYS A 3 30.92 -39.65 -19.28
C LYS A 3 29.63 -39.22 -18.59
N ASP A 4 29.29 -39.88 -17.49
CA ASP A 4 28.11 -39.56 -16.68
C ASP A 4 28.27 -38.20 -15.97
N ILE A 5 29.49 -37.90 -15.48
CA ILE A 5 29.84 -36.60 -14.89
C ILE A 5 29.75 -35.47 -15.93
N LEU A 6 30.25 -35.71 -17.16
CA LEU A 6 30.16 -34.74 -18.27
C LEU A 6 28.71 -34.47 -18.69
N ALA A 7 27.87 -35.50 -18.71
CA ALA A 7 26.45 -35.35 -19.03
C ALA A 7 25.71 -34.54 -17.96
N VAL A 8 25.97 -34.80 -16.68
CA VAL A 8 25.39 -34.03 -15.56
C VAL A 8 25.83 -32.57 -15.63
N PHE A 9 27.11 -32.31 -15.89
CA PHE A 9 27.61 -30.94 -16.03
C PHE A 9 26.98 -30.20 -17.21
N GLY A 10 26.79 -30.89 -18.34
CA GLY A 10 26.07 -30.34 -19.50
C GLY A 10 24.61 -29.99 -19.19
N ILE A 11 23.91 -30.82 -18.42
CA ILE A 11 22.53 -30.56 -17.97
C ILE A 11 22.48 -29.35 -17.03
N ILE A 12 23.41 -29.25 -16.07
CA ILE A 12 23.47 -28.10 -15.16
C ILE A 12 23.73 -26.80 -15.92
N LEU A 13 24.64 -26.81 -16.90
CA LEU A 13 24.90 -25.66 -17.76
C LEU A 13 23.68 -25.28 -18.60
N LEU A 14 22.95 -26.26 -19.14
CA LEU A 14 21.70 -26.02 -19.85
C LEU A 14 20.63 -25.40 -18.95
N ILE A 15 20.46 -25.92 -17.73
CA ILE A 15 19.53 -25.36 -16.74
C ILE A 15 19.94 -23.93 -16.37
N ALA A 16 21.23 -23.68 -16.11
CA ALA A 16 21.73 -22.34 -15.81
C ALA A 16 21.55 -21.37 -16.99
N ALA A 17 21.74 -21.84 -18.23
CA ALA A 17 21.49 -21.06 -19.43
C ALA A 17 20.01 -20.73 -19.64
N VAL A 18 19.10 -21.66 -19.30
CA VAL A 18 17.66 -21.40 -19.31
C VAL A 18 17.29 -20.41 -18.21
N ILE A 19 17.72 -20.63 -16.96
CA ILE A 19 17.44 -19.73 -15.83
C ILE A 19 17.97 -18.30 -16.10
N ASN A 20 19.18 -18.15 -16.65
CA ASN A 20 19.75 -16.85 -16.96
C ASN A 20 19.24 -16.24 -18.28
N GLY A 21 18.67 -17.05 -19.18
CA GLY A 21 18.27 -16.65 -20.53
C GLY A 21 16.78 -16.34 -20.70
N THR A 22 15.94 -16.76 -19.74
CA THR A 22 14.49 -16.54 -19.76
C THR A 22 14.05 -15.77 -18.51
N ASN A 23 13.34 -14.65 -18.71
CA ASN A 23 12.70 -13.92 -17.61
C ASN A 23 11.38 -14.64 -17.24
N ILE A 24 11.48 -15.72 -16.46
CA ILE A 24 10.31 -16.52 -16.03
C ILE A 24 9.62 -15.76 -14.90
N GLN A 25 8.56 -15.03 -15.23
CA GLN A 25 7.64 -14.46 -14.26
C GLN A 25 6.61 -15.53 -13.85
N SER A 26 6.18 -15.51 -12.59
CA SER A 26 5.02 -16.30 -12.19
C SER A 26 3.76 -15.78 -12.91
N VAL A 27 2.72 -16.61 -13.01
CA VAL A 27 1.44 -16.18 -13.59
C VAL A 27 0.90 -14.96 -12.83
N ASP A 28 1.01 -14.96 -11.51
CA ASP A 28 0.60 -13.85 -10.66
C ASP A 28 1.40 -12.58 -10.95
N GLU A 29 2.72 -12.70 -11.12
CA GLU A 29 3.60 -11.56 -11.41
C GLU A 29 3.36 -10.97 -12.81
N TYR A 30 3.09 -11.81 -13.82
CA TYR A 30 2.69 -11.34 -15.15
C TYR A 30 1.37 -10.57 -15.11
N TYR A 31 0.35 -11.11 -14.43
CA TYR A 31 -0.92 -10.41 -14.31
C TYR A 31 -0.79 -9.13 -13.50
N LEU A 32 -0.05 -9.13 -12.38
CA LEU A 32 0.19 -7.93 -11.59
C LEU A 32 0.89 -6.83 -12.41
N THR A 33 1.88 -7.20 -13.24
CA THR A 33 2.66 -6.22 -14.01
C THR A 33 1.90 -5.55 -15.15
N HIS A 34 0.86 -6.19 -15.68
CA HIS A 34 0.04 -5.68 -16.79
C HIS A 34 -1.39 -5.31 -16.37
N ILE A 35 -1.73 -5.49 -15.08
CA ILE A 35 -3.09 -5.27 -14.58
C ILE A 35 -3.50 -3.80 -14.69
N ASP A 36 -2.52 -2.90 -14.68
CA ASP A 36 -2.69 -1.45 -14.68
C ASP A 36 -2.05 -0.81 -15.93
N ASP A 37 -2.01 -1.52 -17.05
CA ASP A 37 -1.62 -0.93 -18.33
C ASP A 37 -2.60 0.20 -18.69
N ILE A 38 -2.14 1.45 -18.60
CA ILE A 38 -2.94 2.63 -18.90
C ILE A 38 -3.00 2.81 -20.43
N THR A 39 -4.21 2.79 -20.97
CA THR A 39 -4.49 3.17 -22.36
C THR A 39 -5.07 4.59 -22.44
N PRO A 40 -5.07 5.25 -23.61
CA PRO A 40 -5.70 6.56 -23.77
C PRO A 40 -7.19 6.62 -23.39
N GLU A 41 -7.88 5.48 -23.35
CA GLU A 41 -9.28 5.34 -23.00
C GLU A 41 -9.50 4.92 -21.53
N SER A 42 -8.42 4.73 -20.77
CA SER A 42 -8.51 4.30 -19.37
C SER A 42 -8.92 5.48 -18.48
N GLU A 43 -9.87 5.22 -17.58
CA GLU A 43 -10.03 6.06 -16.39
C GLU A 43 -8.89 5.75 -15.43
N THR A 44 -8.45 6.74 -14.66
CA THR A 44 -7.29 6.64 -13.77
C THR A 44 -7.53 7.33 -12.45
N VAL A 45 -6.74 6.96 -11.45
CA VAL A 45 -6.61 7.66 -10.18
C VAL A 45 -5.15 7.75 -9.80
N ILE A 46 -4.82 8.71 -8.95
CA ILE A 46 -3.48 8.84 -8.36
C ILE A 46 -3.54 8.34 -6.92
N ILE A 47 -2.60 7.51 -6.50
CA ILE A 47 -2.44 7.10 -5.10
C ILE A 47 -1.03 7.42 -4.59
N SER A 48 -0.94 7.81 -3.32
CA SER A 48 0.33 7.90 -2.59
C SER A 48 0.20 7.33 -1.19
N ILE A 49 1.31 6.88 -0.61
CA ILE A 49 1.41 6.33 0.75
C ILE A 49 2.58 7.01 1.45
N ARG A 50 2.30 7.70 2.56
CA ARG A 50 3.29 8.51 3.28
C ARG A 50 3.21 8.34 4.80
N CYS A 51 4.37 8.34 5.44
CA CYS A 51 4.52 8.24 6.90
C CYS A 51 5.32 9.40 7.51
N GLY A 52 5.38 10.56 6.83
CA GLY A 52 6.24 11.68 7.21
C GLY A 52 6.07 12.21 8.64
N THR A 53 4.89 12.10 9.23
CA THR A 53 4.62 12.47 10.64
C THR A 53 5.46 11.69 11.64
N VAL A 54 5.88 10.47 11.30
CA VAL A 54 6.75 9.64 12.14
C VAL A 54 8.12 10.29 12.31
N LEU A 55 8.62 11.05 11.32
CA LEU A 55 9.92 11.73 11.41
C LEU A 55 9.94 12.78 12.52
N ASP A 56 8.80 13.46 12.75
CA ASP A 56 8.63 14.44 13.82
C ASP A 56 8.32 13.80 15.19
N ASN A 57 7.98 12.50 15.21
CA ASN A 57 7.60 11.74 16.40
C ASN A 57 8.49 10.49 16.60
N TYR A 58 9.71 10.52 16.08
CA TYR A 58 10.57 9.34 15.96
C TYR A 58 10.97 8.74 17.31
N ASP A 59 10.92 9.52 18.40
CA ASP A 59 11.17 9.04 19.76
C ASP A 59 10.11 8.05 20.23
N ASP A 60 8.84 8.25 19.84
CA ASP A 60 7.68 7.42 20.20
C ASP A 60 7.47 6.21 19.28
N LEU A 61 8.23 6.14 18.17
CA LEU A 61 8.21 4.99 17.26
C LEU A 61 8.71 3.72 17.96
N ASP A 62 8.05 2.59 17.67
CA ASP A 62 8.50 1.25 18.09
C ASP A 62 10.00 1.08 17.74
N PRO A 63 10.86 0.76 18.72
CA PRO A 63 12.29 0.57 18.50
C PRO A 63 12.65 -0.38 17.35
N ALA A 64 11.82 -1.39 17.07
CA ALA A 64 12.05 -2.34 15.98
C ALA A 64 11.89 -1.72 14.58
N LEU A 65 11.18 -0.60 14.48
CA LEU A 65 10.89 0.10 13.23
C LEU A 65 11.80 1.33 13.02
N LYS A 66 12.73 1.61 13.94
CA LYS A 66 13.66 2.75 13.86
C LYS A 66 14.78 2.53 12.84
N SER A 67 14.43 2.41 11.57
CA SER A 67 15.37 2.34 10.44
C SER A 67 14.75 2.89 9.15
N GLU A 68 15.61 3.26 8.20
CA GLU A 68 15.20 3.69 6.86
C GLU A 68 14.52 2.58 6.03
N GLU A 69 14.62 1.32 6.48
CA GLU A 69 13.92 0.19 5.86
C GLU A 69 12.40 0.27 6.05
N PHE A 70 11.94 0.82 7.18
CA PHE A 70 10.52 0.93 7.53
C PHE A 70 10.01 2.38 7.49
N VAL A 71 10.90 3.36 7.69
CA VAL A 71 10.58 4.79 7.67
C VAL A 71 11.56 5.49 6.73
N PRO A 72 11.20 5.66 5.45
CA PRO A 72 12.03 6.40 4.50
C PRO A 72 12.37 7.80 5.02
N ALA A 73 13.57 8.30 4.71
CA ALA A 73 14.06 9.59 5.21
C ALA A 73 13.18 10.80 4.79
N ASP A 74 12.43 10.68 3.70
CA ASP A 74 11.46 11.68 3.22
C ASP A 74 10.00 11.34 3.58
N GLY A 75 9.79 10.23 4.29
CA GLY A 75 8.49 9.71 4.68
C GLY A 75 7.63 9.24 3.52
N VAL A 76 8.19 8.98 2.33
CA VAL A 76 7.46 8.53 1.15
C VAL A 76 7.65 7.02 0.96
N ILE A 77 6.59 6.24 1.18
CA ILE A 77 6.58 4.78 0.96
C ILE A 77 6.19 4.47 -0.48
N LEU A 78 5.17 5.17 -1.00
CA LEU A 78 4.77 5.14 -2.40
C LEU A 78 4.59 6.59 -2.87
N PRO A 79 5.42 7.09 -3.82
CA PRO A 79 5.20 8.41 -4.40
C PRO A 79 3.86 8.45 -5.15
N PRO A 80 3.31 9.63 -5.44
CA PRO A 80 2.13 9.77 -6.29
C PRO A 80 2.29 8.96 -7.58
N THR A 81 1.48 7.91 -7.71
CA THR A 81 1.56 6.92 -8.78
C THR A 81 0.17 6.76 -9.38
N GLU A 82 0.10 6.76 -10.70
CA GLU A 82 -1.14 6.61 -11.44
C GLU A 82 -1.50 5.14 -11.60
N TYR A 83 -2.78 4.81 -11.39
CA TYR A 83 -3.32 3.46 -11.53
C TYR A 83 -4.61 3.51 -12.33
N VAL A 84 -4.87 2.45 -13.11
CA VAL A 84 -6.13 2.30 -13.85
C VAL A 84 -7.30 2.21 -12.87
N LEU A 85 -8.33 3.01 -13.10
CA LEU A 85 -9.59 2.93 -12.40
C LEU A 85 -10.54 1.99 -13.14
N ARG A 86 -11.07 0.99 -12.44
CA ARG A 86 -12.05 0.05 -13.01
C ARG A 86 -13.46 0.35 -12.51
N PRO A 87 -14.49 -0.03 -13.28
CA PRO A 87 -15.87 0.16 -12.87
C PRO A 87 -16.16 -0.44 -11.49
N GLY A 88 -16.49 0.43 -10.54
CA GLY A 88 -16.87 0.04 -9.18
C GLY A 88 -15.71 -0.05 -8.18
N ASP A 89 -14.47 0.19 -8.61
CA ASP A 89 -13.30 0.24 -7.73
C ASP A 89 -13.52 1.19 -6.55
N THR A 90 -13.05 0.75 -5.39
CA THR A 90 -13.03 1.52 -4.15
C THR A 90 -11.63 1.97 -3.79
N VAL A 91 -11.51 2.86 -2.81
CA VAL A 91 -10.21 3.25 -2.24
C VAL A 91 -9.43 2.01 -1.76
N PHE A 92 -10.11 1.01 -1.21
CA PHE A 92 -9.45 -0.24 -0.81
C PHE A 92 -8.92 -1.03 -2.01
N ASP A 93 -9.70 -1.13 -3.10
CA ASP A 93 -9.29 -1.92 -4.28
C ASP A 93 -8.04 -1.32 -4.95
N ILE A 94 -7.93 0.02 -4.98
CA ILE A 94 -6.73 0.70 -5.49
C ILE A 94 -5.55 0.54 -4.52
N LEU A 95 -5.77 0.63 -3.20
CA LEU A 95 -4.71 0.38 -2.22
C LEU A 95 -4.17 -1.05 -2.34
N ASP A 96 -5.03 -2.08 -2.31
CA ASP A 96 -4.65 -3.49 -2.37
C ASP A 96 -3.82 -3.79 -3.62
N ARG A 97 -4.21 -3.21 -4.76
CA ARG A 97 -3.46 -3.35 -6.01
C ARG A 97 -2.11 -2.65 -5.97
N ALA A 98 -2.08 -1.39 -5.51
CA ALA A 98 -0.86 -0.61 -5.43
C ALA A 98 0.18 -1.26 -4.52
N VAL A 99 -0.22 -1.75 -3.34
CA VAL A 99 0.71 -2.40 -2.41
C VAL A 99 1.20 -3.75 -2.94
N ARG A 100 0.34 -4.56 -3.59
CA ARG A 100 0.76 -5.83 -4.20
C ARG A 100 1.75 -5.63 -5.34
N TYR A 101 1.49 -4.67 -6.22
CA TYR A 101 2.38 -4.33 -7.33
C TYR A 101 3.77 -3.93 -6.84
N ASN A 102 3.81 -3.04 -5.84
CA ASN A 102 5.05 -2.52 -5.27
C ASN A 102 5.67 -3.43 -4.21
N ARG A 103 5.09 -4.61 -3.94
CA ARG A 103 5.51 -5.54 -2.88
C ARG A 103 5.62 -4.86 -1.49
N ILE A 104 4.72 -3.92 -1.23
CA ILE A 104 4.57 -3.25 0.05
C ILE A 104 3.69 -4.15 0.94
N GLN A 105 4.18 -4.51 2.13
CA GLN A 105 3.39 -5.28 3.08
C GLN A 105 2.17 -4.48 3.53
N MET A 106 1.02 -5.14 3.65
CA MET A 106 -0.20 -4.54 4.18
C MET A 106 -0.96 -5.60 5.00
N GLU A 107 -1.55 -5.16 6.10
CA GLU A 107 -2.47 -5.96 6.92
C GLU A 107 -3.79 -5.21 7.15
N TYR A 108 -4.90 -5.95 7.07
CA TYR A 108 -6.24 -5.39 7.21
C TYR A 108 -7.22 -6.40 7.80
N MET A 109 -8.27 -5.88 8.44
CA MET A 109 -9.45 -6.67 8.82
C MET A 109 -10.55 -6.50 7.78
N GLY A 110 -11.09 -7.62 7.30
CA GLY A 110 -12.24 -7.64 6.40
C GLY A 110 -13.49 -6.98 7.00
N ALA A 111 -14.37 -6.48 6.14
CA ALA A 111 -15.60 -5.76 6.55
C ALA A 111 -16.55 -6.60 7.42
N ASP A 112 -16.48 -7.93 7.33
CA ASP A 112 -17.25 -8.88 8.14
C ASP A 112 -16.57 -9.24 9.47
N LYS A 113 -15.35 -8.75 9.71
CA LYS A 113 -14.52 -9.06 10.90
C LYS A 113 -14.47 -7.92 11.91
N ASN A 114 -15.11 -6.80 11.64
CA ASN A 114 -15.12 -5.63 12.52
C ASN A 114 -16.50 -4.97 12.57
N SER A 115 -16.69 -4.04 13.51
CA SER A 115 -17.97 -3.32 13.70
C SER A 115 -18.18 -2.15 12.73
N TYR A 116 -17.17 -1.78 11.93
CA TYR A 116 -17.24 -0.65 10.98
C TYR A 116 -18.03 -1.01 9.72
N GLY A 117 -18.23 -2.30 9.46
CA GLY A 117 -18.85 -2.82 8.25
C GLY A 117 -18.10 -2.42 6.98
N SER A 118 -16.79 -2.16 7.10
CA SER A 118 -15.87 -1.79 6.02
C SER A 118 -14.49 -2.37 6.34
N VAL A 119 -13.62 -2.48 5.33
CA VAL A 119 -12.23 -2.87 5.55
C VAL A 119 -11.54 -1.85 6.48
N TYR A 120 -10.82 -2.37 7.47
CA TYR A 120 -10.00 -1.59 8.40
C TYR A 120 -8.53 -1.89 8.15
N ILE A 121 -7.75 -0.89 7.77
CA ILE A 121 -6.31 -1.04 7.52
C ILE A 121 -5.57 -0.97 8.85
N GLN A 122 -4.90 -2.05 9.21
CA GLN A 122 -4.16 -2.16 10.46
C GLN A 122 -2.71 -1.70 10.28
N GLY A 123 -2.11 -1.99 9.13
CA GLY A 123 -0.74 -1.60 8.85
C GLY A 123 -0.42 -1.59 7.36
N ILE A 124 0.50 -0.70 6.99
CA ILE A 124 1.10 -0.59 5.66
C ILE A 124 2.60 -0.41 5.88
N HIS A 125 3.41 -1.16 5.13
CA HIS A 125 4.87 -1.14 5.21
C HIS A 125 5.40 -1.39 6.63
N TYR A 126 4.82 -2.39 7.32
CA TYR A 126 5.14 -2.76 8.71
C TYR A 126 4.87 -1.69 9.78
N LEU A 127 4.37 -0.52 9.40
CA LEU A 127 3.93 0.51 10.32
C LEU A 127 2.45 0.25 10.62
N TYR A 128 2.14 -0.13 11.85
CA TYR A 128 0.79 -0.49 12.29
C TYR A 128 0.11 0.65 13.04
N GLU A 129 -1.19 0.54 13.27
CA GLU A 129 -1.84 1.24 14.37
C GLU A 129 -1.01 1.08 15.66
N PHE A 130 -0.87 2.18 16.40
CA PHE A 130 -0.10 2.27 17.64
C PHE A 130 1.42 2.13 17.54
N SER A 131 2.01 1.95 16.35
CA SER A 131 3.47 1.87 16.20
C SER A 131 4.22 3.15 16.58
N CYS A 132 3.55 4.31 16.64
CA CYS A 132 4.16 5.60 17.00
C CYS A 132 3.28 6.32 18.03
N GLY A 133 2.89 5.59 19.09
CA GLY A 133 2.05 6.08 20.17
C GLY A 133 0.57 5.67 20.06
N PRO A 134 -0.21 5.78 21.15
CA PRO A 134 -1.56 5.22 21.24
C PRO A 134 -2.62 5.88 20.33
N LEU A 135 -2.28 7.02 19.72
CA LEU A 135 -3.15 7.74 18.78
C LEU A 135 -2.72 7.57 17.32
N SER A 136 -1.73 6.71 17.07
CA SER A 136 -1.12 6.57 15.76
C SER A 136 -1.83 5.52 14.89
N GLY A 137 -1.87 5.76 13.58
CA GLY A 137 -2.51 4.84 12.64
C GLY A 137 -2.63 5.39 11.22
N TRP A 138 -3.21 4.59 10.33
CA TRP A 138 -3.41 4.94 8.93
C TRP A 138 -4.74 5.65 8.71
N MET A 139 -4.68 6.78 8.02
CA MET A 139 -5.85 7.50 7.52
C MET A 139 -5.76 7.63 6.00
N TYR A 140 -6.90 7.77 5.35
CA TYR A 140 -6.96 8.08 3.93
C TYR A 140 -7.74 9.37 3.71
N ARG A 141 -7.38 10.10 2.66
CA ARG A 141 -8.16 11.21 2.12
C ARG A 141 -8.28 11.10 0.62
N VAL A 142 -9.36 11.65 0.08
CA VAL A 142 -9.61 11.72 -1.37
C VAL A 142 -9.81 13.18 -1.75
N ASP A 143 -9.05 13.66 -2.73
CA ASP A 143 -9.06 15.06 -3.17
C ASP A 143 -8.86 16.07 -2.01
N GLY A 144 -8.04 15.67 -1.02
CA GLY A 144 -7.73 16.47 0.16
C GLY A 144 -8.74 16.36 1.32
N GLU A 145 -9.87 15.67 1.14
CA GLU A 145 -10.89 15.51 2.17
C GLU A 145 -10.80 14.15 2.86
N PHE A 146 -10.87 14.13 4.20
CA PHE A 146 -10.91 12.89 4.99
C PHE A 146 -12.35 12.37 5.11
N PRO A 147 -12.71 11.25 4.45
CA PRO A 147 -14.07 10.73 4.56
C PRO A 147 -14.30 10.09 5.93
N ASN A 148 -15.49 10.27 6.49
CA ASN A 148 -15.89 9.71 7.79
C ASN A 148 -16.42 8.27 7.72
N PHE A 149 -16.08 7.53 6.66
CA PHE A 149 -16.48 6.15 6.44
C PHE A 149 -15.33 5.35 5.82
N GLY A 150 -15.38 4.01 5.92
CA GLY A 150 -14.24 3.16 5.55
C GLY A 150 -13.95 3.08 4.05
N CYS A 151 -12.68 2.82 3.72
CA CYS A 151 -12.12 2.86 2.37
C CYS A 151 -12.77 1.86 1.39
N SER A 152 -13.29 0.72 1.87
CA SER A 152 -13.97 -0.27 1.02
C SER A 152 -15.41 0.13 0.65
N LYS A 153 -15.90 1.27 1.13
CA LYS A 153 -17.21 1.84 0.77
C LYS A 153 -17.09 3.04 -0.17
N TYR A 154 -15.91 3.66 -0.25
CA TYR A 154 -15.68 4.83 -1.08
C TYR A 154 -15.46 4.40 -2.52
N ARG A 155 -16.45 4.63 -3.40
CA ARG A 155 -16.33 4.39 -4.84
C ARG A 155 -15.64 5.57 -5.50
N LEU A 156 -14.58 5.28 -6.24
CA LEU A 156 -13.76 6.28 -6.90
C LEU A 156 -14.38 6.72 -8.23
N LYS A 157 -13.88 7.86 -8.70
CA LYS A 157 -14.14 8.44 -10.01
C LYS A 157 -12.82 8.77 -10.69
N ASP A 158 -12.89 8.87 -12.01
CA ASP A 158 -11.75 9.26 -12.84
C ASP A 158 -11.12 10.57 -12.34
N GLY A 159 -9.79 10.60 -12.31
CA GLY A 159 -8.96 11.74 -11.94
C GLY A 159 -8.82 12.02 -10.43
N GLN A 160 -9.44 11.22 -9.56
CA GLN A 160 -9.34 11.44 -8.11
C GLN A 160 -7.96 11.11 -7.55
N VAL A 161 -7.58 11.84 -6.50
CA VAL A 161 -6.29 11.68 -5.80
C VAL A 161 -6.53 11.07 -4.42
N ILE A 162 -5.91 9.92 -4.17
CA ILE A 162 -5.96 9.17 -2.92
C ILE A 162 -4.64 9.37 -2.19
N GLU A 163 -4.71 9.74 -0.92
CA GLU A 163 -3.53 9.85 -0.08
C GLU A 163 -3.74 9.02 1.18
N TRP A 164 -2.90 8.01 1.37
CA TRP A 164 -2.76 7.29 2.63
C TRP A 164 -1.67 7.96 3.45
N VAL A 165 -2.04 8.44 4.62
CA VAL A 165 -1.17 9.17 5.53
C VAL A 165 -1.17 8.50 6.89
N TYR A 166 0.02 8.33 7.46
CA TYR A 166 0.15 7.91 8.85
C TYR A 166 0.00 9.13 9.76
N THR A 167 -0.80 9.02 10.81
CA THR A 167 -0.93 10.03 11.87
C THR A 167 -0.30 9.50 13.15
N CYS A 168 0.21 10.40 13.99
CA CYS A 168 0.63 10.18 15.37
C CYS A 168 -0.26 10.94 16.39
N ASP A 169 -1.19 11.80 15.93
CA ASP A 169 -2.09 12.62 16.77
C ASP A 169 -3.55 12.52 16.30
N LEU A 170 -4.04 11.29 16.07
CA LEU A 170 -5.43 10.98 15.71
C LEU A 170 -5.99 11.83 14.55
N GLY A 171 -5.17 12.16 13.57
CA GLY A 171 -5.52 12.94 12.39
C GLY A 171 -5.18 14.43 12.46
N LYS A 172 -4.92 14.98 13.65
CA LYS A 172 -4.68 16.43 13.81
C LYS A 172 -3.39 16.90 13.16
N ASP A 173 -2.34 16.09 13.22
CA ASP A 173 -1.03 16.31 12.60
C ASP A 173 -1.04 16.15 11.06
N VAL A 174 -2.09 15.54 10.50
CA VAL A 174 -2.29 15.41 9.05
C VAL A 174 -3.43 16.29 8.50
N GLY A 175 -3.96 17.20 9.33
CA GLY A 175 -4.97 18.18 8.93
C GLY A 175 -6.40 17.66 8.90
N CYS A 176 -6.70 16.55 9.59
CA CYS A 176 -8.07 16.09 9.79
C CYS A 176 -8.75 16.90 10.90
N GLU A 177 -9.83 17.60 10.54
CA GLU A 177 -10.66 18.32 11.50
C GLU A 177 -11.86 17.46 11.92
N TRP A 178 -11.82 16.92 13.13
CA TRP A 178 -12.99 16.28 13.73
C TRP A 178 -13.99 17.34 14.16
N LYS A 179 -15.13 17.43 13.47
CA LYS A 179 -16.27 18.21 13.96
C LYS A 179 -16.95 17.39 15.05
N GLU A 180 -17.06 17.94 16.25
CA GLU A 180 -17.86 17.34 17.32
C GLU A 180 -19.33 17.27 16.86
N GLU A 181 -19.82 16.08 16.52
CA GLU A 181 -21.25 15.81 16.47
C GLU A 181 -21.79 15.77 17.90
N GLY A 182 -22.13 16.94 18.48
CA GLY A 182 -22.67 16.95 19.83
C GLY A 182 -22.86 18.27 20.57
N ALA A 183 -22.40 19.42 20.07
CA ALA A 183 -22.72 20.72 20.69
C ALA A 183 -24.09 21.26 20.24
N ALA A 184 -25.16 20.46 20.38
CA ALA A 184 -26.52 20.99 20.39
C ALA A 184 -26.76 21.61 21.78
N LYS A 185 -27.03 22.92 21.80
CA LYS A 185 -27.56 23.63 22.97
C LYS A 185 -28.91 23.05 23.41
#